data_AF-A0A562NL75-F1
#
_entry.id   AF-A0A562NL75-F1
#
_cell.length_a   1.000
_cell.length_b   1.000
_cell.length_c   1.000
_cell.angle_alpha   90.00
_cell.angle_beta   90.00
_cell.angle_gamma   90.00
#
_symmetry.space_group_name_H-M   'P 1'
#
loop_
_entity.id
_entity.type
_entity.pdbx_description
1 polymer ?
#
loop_
_entity_poly.entity_id
_entity_poly.type
_entity_poly.pdbx_seq_one_letter_code
_entity_poly.pdbx_strand_id
1 'polypeptide(L)'
;MPYTQNPDMVAMTIGRIVLDRLNQGKTASIEDILSDLQNIVSLGQKGRISEQMAKGALAVMGRPDNLSTLPSMPRLTANKLAAR
;
A
#
# COMPACT_ATOMS: atom_id res chain seq x y z
N MET A 1 12.90 -1.91 19.17
CA MET A 1 12.10 -0.68 19.31
C MET A 1 10.83 -0.83 18.48
N PRO A 2 9.63 -0.52 19.01
CA PRO A 2 8.41 -0.61 18.22
C PRO A 2 8.42 0.49 17.14
N TYR A 3 8.08 0.13 15.90
CA TYR A 3 7.94 1.10 14.81
C TYR A 3 6.82 2.09 15.15
N THR A 4 6.86 3.30 14.58
CA THR A 4 5.86 4.34 14.87
C THR A 4 4.44 3.84 14.54
N GLN A 5 3.60 3.73 15.57
CA GLN A 5 2.17 3.44 15.45
C GLN A 5 1.33 4.72 15.36
N ASN A 6 1.95 5.89 15.28
CA ASN A 6 1.23 7.15 15.12
C ASN A 6 0.52 7.16 13.73
N PRO A 7 -0.82 7.23 13.69
CA PRO A 7 -1.60 7.14 12.45
C PRO A 7 -1.34 8.32 11.50
N ASP A 8 -1.10 9.52 12.03
CA ASP A 8 -0.81 10.70 11.22
C ASP A 8 0.52 10.55 10.49
N MET A 9 1.53 9.99 11.18
CA MET A 9 2.82 9.70 10.55
C MET A 9 2.71 8.60 9.49
N VAL A 10 1.87 7.59 9.70
CA VAL A 10 1.61 6.54 8.70
C VAL A 10 0.93 7.13 7.46
N ALA A 11 -0.14 7.90 7.65
CA ALA A 11 -0.87 8.54 6.56
C ALA A 11 0.05 9.49 5.77
N MET A 12 0.85 10.29 6.46
CA MET A 12 1.83 11.19 5.84
C MET A 12 2.88 10.42 5.05
N THR A 13 3.38 9.30 5.58
CA THR A 13 4.39 8.45 4.92
C THR A 13 3.84 7.87 3.61
N ILE A 14 2.64 7.28 3.66
CA ILE A 14 1.97 6.71 2.49
C ILE A 14 1.68 7.81 1.45
N GLY A 15 1.06 8.91 1.89
CA GLY A 15 0.72 10.02 1.01
C GLY A 15 1.94 10.59 0.28
N ARG A 16 3.09 10.63 0.94
CA ARG A 16 4.33 11.11 0.32
C ARG A 16 4.88 10.16 -0.74
N ILE A 17 4.79 8.85 -0.54
CA ILE A 17 5.17 7.86 -1.55
C ILE A 17 4.25 7.99 -2.76
N VAL A 18 2.94 8.09 -2.54
CA VAL A 18 1.95 8.28 -3.62
C VAL A 18 2.27 9.54 -4.42
N LEU A 19 2.48 10.68 -3.75
CA LEU A 19 2.84 11.94 -4.42
C LEU A 19 4.15 11.83 -5.20
N ASP A 20 5.17 11.17 -4.64
CA ASP A 20 6.46 10.98 -5.32
C ASP A 20 6.30 10.17 -6.61
N ARG A 21 5.45 9.13 -6.60
CA ARG A 21 5.14 8.33 -7.80
C ARG A 21 4.35 9.13 -8.84
N LEU A 22 3.32 9.86 -8.41
CA LEU A 22 2.51 10.68 -9.32
C LEU A 22 3.33 11.80 -9.96
N ASN A 23 4.25 12.42 -9.21
CA ASN A 23 5.18 13.42 -9.76
C ASN A 23 6.15 12.83 -10.79
N GLN A 24 6.42 11.52 -10.73
CA GLN A 24 7.20 10.78 -11.73
C GLN A 24 6.35 10.27 -12.91
N GLY A 25 5.05 10.61 -12.96
CA GLY A 25 4.12 10.11 -13.97
C GLY A 25 3.80 8.62 -13.83
N LYS A 26 4.05 8.03 -12.66
CA LYS A 26 3.78 6.62 -12.37
C LYS A 26 2.42 6.44 -11.70
N THR A 27 1.80 5.28 -11.90
CA THR A 27 0.65 4.85 -11.11
C THR A 27 1.07 4.55 -9.67
N ALA A 28 0.12 4.62 -8.73
CA ALA A 28 0.34 4.29 -7.33
C ALA A 28 -0.65 3.20 -6.90
N SER A 29 -0.40 1.95 -7.33
CA SER A 29 -1.16 0.81 -6.82
C SER A 29 -0.73 0.45 -5.39
N ILE A 30 -1.50 -0.41 -4.71
CA ILE A 30 -1.14 -0.87 -3.36
C ILE A 30 0.18 -1.65 -3.41
N GLU A 31 0.38 -2.50 -4.41
CA GLU A 31 1.60 -3.30 -4.60
C GLU A 31 2.82 -2.41 -4.85
N ASP A 32 2.65 -1.36 -5.65
CA ASP A 32 3.66 -0.35 -5.93
C ASP A 32 4.11 0.37 -4.65
N ILE A 33 3.14 0.78 -3.82
CA ILE A 33 3.41 1.47 -2.55
C ILE A 33 4.10 0.52 -1.57
N LEU A 34 3.66 -0.74 -1.49
CA LEU A 34 4.29 -1.76 -0.66
C LEU A 34 5.74 -2.03 -1.09
N SER A 35 5.99 -2.11 -2.39
CA SER A 35 7.34 -2.29 -2.94
C SER A 35 8.24 -1.09 -2.61
N ASP A 36 7.75 0.13 -2.79
CA ASP A 36 8.50 1.34 -2.43
C ASP A 36 8.82 1.39 -0.92
N LEU A 37 7.86 1.02 -0.07
CA LEU A 37 8.09 0.94 1.37
C LEU A 37 9.15 -0.10 1.73
N GLN A 38 9.11 -1.30 1.13
CA GLN A 38 10.12 -2.35 1.34
C GLN A 38 11.52 -1.90 0.89
N ASN A 39 11.60 -1.18 -0.23
CA ASN A 39 12.83 -0.59 -0.72
C ASN A 39 13.40 0.43 0.28
N ILE A 40 12.55 1.31 0.84
CA ILE A 40 12.97 2.28 1.86
C ILE A 40 13.50 1.60 3.11
N VAL A 41 12.87 0.51 3.54
CA VAL A 41 13.36 -0.29 4.67
C VAL A 41 14.74 -0.88 4.38
N SER A 42 14.93 -1.43 3.18
CA SER A 42 16.20 -2.04 2.77
C SER A 42 17.33 -1.01 2.61
N LEU A 43 17.00 0.21 2.18
CA LEU A 43 17.95 1.32 1.98
C LEU A 43 18.21 2.15 3.24
N GLY A 44 17.45 1.95 4.31
CA GLY A 44 17.52 2.72 5.56
C GLY A 44 16.83 4.09 5.53
N GLN A 45 16.70 4.73 4.35
CA GLN A 45 15.95 5.98 4.17
C GLN A 45 15.68 6.32 2.70
N LYS A 46 14.64 7.12 2.44
CA LYS A 46 14.41 7.81 1.15
C LYS A 46 13.81 9.19 1.38
N GLY A 47 14.52 10.24 0.95
CA GLY A 47 14.09 11.61 1.17
C GLY A 47 13.96 11.94 2.67
N ARG A 48 12.74 12.25 3.15
CA ARG A 48 12.48 12.40 4.61
C ARG A 48 11.68 11.24 5.21
N ILE A 49 11.58 10.11 4.51
CA ILE A 49 10.98 8.89 5.04
C ILE A 49 12.13 8.04 5.60
N SER A 50 12.14 7.87 6.92
CA SER A 50 13.09 6.98 7.60
C SER A 50 12.65 5.52 7.52
N GLU A 51 13.58 4.60 7.71
CA GLU A 51 13.29 3.17 7.87
C GLU A 51 12.16 2.90 8.88
N GLN A 52 12.15 3.57 10.03
CA GLN A 52 11.12 3.35 11.06
C GLN A 52 9.73 3.78 10.62
N MET A 53 9.63 4.87 9.85
CA MET A 53 8.36 5.33 9.28
C MET A 53 7.85 4.33 8.22
N ALA A 54 8.76 3.84 7.37
CA ALA A 54 8.41 2.84 6.36
C ALA A 54 7.95 1.53 6.99
N LYS A 55 8.62 1.06 8.05
CA LYS A 55 8.18 -0.13 8.81
C LYS A 55 6.82 0.08 9.48
N GLY A 56 6.54 1.27 10.01
CA GLY A 56 5.22 1.62 10.56
C GLY A 56 4.12 1.56 9.49
N ALA A 57 4.36 2.14 8.33
CA ALA A 57 3.41 2.10 7.21
C ALA A 57 3.22 0.67 6.67
N LEU A 58 4.28 -0.13 6.55
CA LEU A 58 4.18 -1.55 6.17
C LEU A 58 3.37 -2.37 7.17
N ALA A 59 3.52 -2.13 8.47
CA ALA A 59 2.76 -2.85 9.48
C ALA A 59 1.25 -2.57 9.39
N VAL A 60 0.86 -1.38 8.91
CA VAL A 60 -0.54 -0.99 8.70
C VAL A 60 -1.06 -1.50 7.35
N MET A 61 -0.28 -1.39 6.28
CA MET A 61 -0.68 -1.81 4.93
C MET A 61 -0.58 -3.32 4.70
N GLY A 62 0.33 -4.00 5.41
CA GLY A 62 0.61 -5.42 5.26
C GLY A 62 -0.26 -6.33 6.11
N ARG A 63 -1.36 -5.84 6.71
CA ARG A 63 -2.32 -6.72 7.41
C ARG A 63 -3.16 -7.49 6.39
N PRO A 64 -3.08 -8.82 6.33
CA PRO A 64 -3.94 -9.65 5.47
C PRO A 64 -5.44 -9.57 5.85
N ASP A 65 -5.77 -9.07 7.05
CA ASP A 65 -7.15 -9.01 7.54
C ASP A 65 -8.02 -7.92 6.88
N ASN A 66 -7.43 -6.99 6.11
CA ASN A 66 -8.20 -5.97 5.36
C ASN A 66 -8.55 -6.40 3.92
N LEU A 67 -8.01 -7.54 3.45
CA LEU A 67 -8.32 -8.09 2.13
C LEU A 67 -9.52 -9.06 2.17
N SER A 68 -9.93 -9.50 3.35
CA SER A 68 -11.08 -10.39 3.58
C SER A 68 -12.40 -9.65 3.86
N THR A 69 -12.38 -8.31 3.99
CA THR A 69 -13.57 -7.49 4.27
C THR A 69 -13.99 -6.58 3.12
N LEU A 70 -13.37 -6.67 1.95
CA LEU A 70 -13.97 -6.09 0.74
C LEU A 70 -15.20 -6.92 0.38
N PRO A 71 -16.42 -6.35 0.36
CA PRO A 71 -17.59 -7.10 -0.09
C PRO A 71 -17.30 -7.59 -1.50
N SER A 72 -17.33 -8.92 -1.67
CA SER A 72 -17.23 -9.59 -2.95
C SER A 72 -18.22 -8.92 -3.90
N MET A 73 -17.75 -8.06 -4.80
CA MET A 73 -18.60 -7.59 -5.88
C MET A 73 -19.12 -8.84 -6.59
N PRO A 74 -20.45 -8.99 -6.79
CA PRO A 74 -20.97 -10.13 -7.50
C PRO A 74 -20.35 -10.09 -8.89
N ARG A 75 -19.51 -11.08 -9.20
CA ARG A 75 -19.06 -11.31 -10.57
C ARG A 75 -20.33 -11.53 -11.38
N LEU A 76 -20.69 -10.56 -12.21
CA LEU A 76 -21.62 -10.77 -13.33
C LEU A 76 -21.04 -11.96 -14.11
N THR A 77 -21.65 -13.12 -13.94
CA THR A 77 -21.24 -14.35 -14.60
C THR A 77 -21.46 -14.16 -16.09
N ALA A 78 -20.41 -13.84 -16.82
CA ALA A 78 -20.33 -14.02 -18.27
C ALA A 78 -20.29 -15.52 -18.57
N ASN A 79 -21.39 -16.23 -18.30
CA ASN A 79 -21.65 -17.57 -18.84
C ASN A 79 -23.11 -17.98 -18.62
N LYS A 80 -24.00 -17.34 -19.40
CA LYS A 80 -25.33 -17.89 -19.67
C LYS A 80 -25.78 -17.55 -21.09
N LEU A 81 -24.87 -17.71 -22.06
CA LEU A 81 -25.16 -17.58 -23.49
C LEU A 81 -24.52 -18.69 -24.33
N ALA A 82 -24.36 -19.86 -23.73
CA ALA A 82 -23.97 -21.09 -24.41
C ALA A 82 -24.68 -22.30 -23.77
N ALA A 83 -26.02 -22.30 -23.78
CA ALA A 83 -26.83 -23.52 -23.78
C ALA A 83 -28.32 -23.18 -23.94
N ARG A 84 -28.83 -23.43 -25.16
CA ARG A 84 -30.22 -23.44 -25.63
C ARG A 84 -30.81 -22.12 -26.10
#